data_AF-A0A849EF88-F1
#
_entry.id   AF-A0A849EF88-F1
#
_cell.length_a   1.000
_cell.length_b   1.000
_cell.length_c   1.000
_cell.angle_alpha   90.00
_cell.angle_beta   90.00
_cell.angle_gamma   90.00
#
_symmetry.space_group_name_H-M   'P 1'
#
loop_
_entity.id
_entity.type
_entity.pdbx_description
1 polymer ?
#
loop_
_entity_poly.entity_id
_entity_poly.type
_entity_poly.pdbx_seq_one_letter_code
_entity_poly.pdbx_strand_id
1 'polypeptide(L)' 'VRGSNRVMMGVVPDRIEGRVVLLSTLDNLVKGSAGQAVQNFNLMFGLPEATGLEQVTLFP' A
#
# COMPACT_ATOMS: atom_id res chain seq x y z
N VAL A 1 4.41 -7.82 -1.52
CA VAL A 1 3.56 -6.92 -0.69
C VAL A 1 2.95 -7.61 0.53
N ARG A 2 2.87 -8.95 0.57
CA ARG A 2 2.27 -9.70 1.69
C ARG A 2 2.86 -9.31 3.05
N GLY A 3 1.99 -9.12 4.03
CA GLY A 3 2.33 -8.68 5.39
C GLY A 3 2.71 -7.20 5.52
N SER A 4 3.00 -6.49 4.43
CA SER A 4 3.46 -5.09 4.48
C SER A 4 2.31 -4.09 4.35
N ASN A 5 2.49 -2.90 4.93
CA ASN A 5 1.57 -1.77 4.73
C ASN A 5 1.95 -0.90 3.51
N ARG A 6 2.51 -1.51 2.45
CA ARG A 6 2.99 -0.82 1.24
C ARG A 6 2.13 -1.16 0.04
N VAL A 7 2.01 -0.21 -0.88
CA VAL A 7 1.49 -0.43 -2.23
C VAL A 7 2.65 -0.34 -3.20
N MET A 8 2.87 -1.37 -4.01
CA MET A 8 3.84 -1.33 -5.11
C MET A 8 3.08 -0.99 -6.39
N MET A 9 3.53 0.05 -7.09
CA MET A 9 2.89 0.53 -8.32
C MET A 9 3.89 0.53 -9.47
N GLY A 10 3.41 0.18 -10.66
CA GLY A 10 4.15 0.27 -11.91
C GLY A 10 3.26 0.87 -12.99
N VAL A 11 3.85 1.70 -13.87
CA VAL A 11 3.13 2.36 -14.96
C VAL A 11 3.83 2.01 -16.27
N VAL A 12 3.06 1.59 -17.25
CA VAL A 12 3.55 1.36 -18.62
C VAL A 12 2.64 2.05 -19.63
N PRO A 13 3.16 2.56 -20.76
CA PRO A 13 2.32 3.08 -21.83
C PRO A 13 1.41 1.96 -22.37
N ASP A 14 0.16 2.30 -22.69
CA ASP A 14 -0.75 1.38 -23.38
C ASP A 14 -0.46 1.42 -24.90
N ARG A 15 -1.00 0.44 -25.63
CA ARG A 15 -0.96 0.39 -27.11
C ARG A 15 -1.85 1.45 -27.75
N ILE A 16 -2.80 2.00 -26.99
CA ILE A 16 -3.67 3.10 -27.41
C ILE A 16 -3.00 4.40 -26.99
N GLU A 17 -2.79 5.29 -27.95
CA GLU A 17 -2.18 6.60 -27.71
C GLU A 17 -2.98 7.40 -26.68
N GLY A 18 -2.25 8.08 -25.78
CA GLY A 18 -2.85 8.84 -24.68
C GLY A 18 -3.34 8.00 -23.49
N ARG A 19 -3.13 6.67 -23.48
CA ARG A 19 -3.46 5.78 -22.35
C ARG A 19 -2.23 5.14 -21.71
N VAL A 20 -2.34 4.84 -20.42
CA VAL A 20 -1.37 4.06 -19.65
C VAL A 20 -2.05 2.87 -18.97
N VAL A 21 -1.29 1.82 -18.72
CA VAL A 21 -1.67 0.72 -17.83
C VAL A 21 -0.96 0.93 -16.49
N LEU A 22 -1.75 1.21 -15.45
CA LEU A 22 -1.30 1.29 -14.06
C LEU A 22 -1.51 -0.08 -13.39
N LEU A 23 -0.44 -0.68 -12.90
CA LEU A 23 -0.47 -1.88 -12.07
C LEU A 23 -0.27 -1.49 -10.61
N SER A 24 -1.07 -2.03 -9.71
CA SER A 24 -0.90 -1.85 -8.26
C SER A 24 -1.05 -3.19 -7.55
N THR A 25 -0.19 -3.44 -6.56
CA THR A 25 -0.31 -4.58 -5.66
C THR A 25 -0.23 -4.13 -4.21
N LEU A 26 -1.05 -4.74 -3.36
CA LEU A 26 -1.09 -4.50 -1.92
C LEU A 26 -1.46 -5.80 -1.19
N ASP A 27 -1.19 -5.87 0.11
CA ASP A 27 -1.78 -6.89 0.97
C ASP A 27 -3.20 -6.46 1.38
N ASN A 28 -4.20 -7.27 1.04
CA ASN A 28 -5.61 -6.92 1.23
C ASN A 28 -6.05 -6.88 2.71
N LEU A 29 -5.35 -7.58 3.60
CA LEU A 29 -5.67 -7.58 5.03
C LEU A 29 -4.86 -6.53 5.79
N VAL A 30 -3.64 -6.21 5.33
CA VAL A 30 -2.82 -5.13 5.89
C VAL A 30 -3.19 -3.80 5.24
N LYS A 31 -2.56 -3.43 4.12
CA LYS A 31 -2.82 -2.14 3.47
C LYS A 31 -4.24 -2.02 2.90
N GLY A 32 -4.93 -3.13 2.62
CA GLY A 32 -6.33 -3.11 2.18
C GLY A 32 -7.35 -3.03 3.31
N SER A 33 -6.96 -3.20 4.58
CA SER A 33 -7.88 -3.23 5.72
C SER A 33 -7.22 -2.77 7.03
N ALA A 34 -6.71 -3.69 7.86
CA ALA A 34 -6.30 -3.38 9.24
C ALA A 34 -5.13 -2.38 9.31
N GLY A 35 -4.17 -2.47 8.40
CA GLY A 35 -3.06 -1.52 8.30
C GLY A 35 -3.53 -0.10 7.95
N GLN A 36 -4.59 0.04 7.14
CA GLN A 36 -5.22 1.34 6.89
C GLN A 36 -5.96 1.86 8.13
N ALA A 37 -6.68 0.99 8.84
CA ALA A 37 -7.33 1.38 10.09
C ALA A 37 -6.32 1.92 11.12
N VAL A 38 -5.15 1.26 11.24
CA VAL A 38 -4.06 1.72 12.12
C VAL A 38 -3.44 3.02 11.62
N GLN A 39 -3.24 3.21 10.31
CA GLN A 39 -2.75 4.50 9.79
C GLN A 39 -3.70 5.65 10.12
N ASN A 40 -5.00 5.44 9.93
CA ASN A 40 -6.01 6.44 10.27
C ASN A 40 -6.05 6.71 11.78
N PHE A 41 -5.94 5.66 12.60
CA PHE A 41 -5.81 5.79 14.04
C PHE A 41 -4.57 6.62 14.42
N ASN A 42 -3.40 6.33 13.83
CA ASN A 42 -2.19 7.09 14.12
C ASN A 42 -2.39 8.58 13.85
N LEU A 43 -2.98 8.94 12.71
CA LEU A 43 -3.30 10.33 12.38
C LEU A 43 -4.31 10.95 13.35
N MET A 44 -5.38 10.25 13.70
CA MET A 44 -6.41 10.73 14.62
C MET A 44 -5.86 11.04 16.02
N PHE A 45 -4.84 10.30 16.47
CA PHE A 45 -4.22 10.44 17.78
C PHE A 45 -2.89 11.21 17.76
N GLY A 46 -2.55 11.85 16.64
CA GLY A 46 -1.33 12.67 16.52
C GLY A 46 -0.02 11.88 16.57
N LEU A 47 -0.07 10.58 16.30
CA LEU A 47 1.10 9.72 16.16
C LEU A 47 1.66 9.84 14.73
N PRO A 48 2.95 9.53 14.51
CA PRO A 48 3.48 9.36 13.16
C PRO A 48 2.65 8.32 12.38
N GLU A 49 2.23 8.64 11.15
CA GLU A 49 1.33 7.79 10.35
C GLU A 49 1.85 6.34 10.22
N ALA A 50 3.16 6.17 10.08
CA ALA A 50 3.82 4.88 9.88
C ALA A 50 4.06 4.07 11.17
N THR A 51 3.70 4.59 12.35
CA THR A 51 3.91 3.90 13.62
C THR A 51 3.29 2.50 13.60
N GLY A 52 4.14 1.47 13.81
CA GLY A 52 3.73 0.06 13.83
C GLY A 52 3.44 -0.56 12.45
N LEU A 53 3.82 0.09 11.34
CA LEU A 53 3.41 -0.29 9.98
C LEU A 53 4.57 -0.47 9.00
N GLU A 54 5.81 -0.45 9.50
CA GLU A 54 7.04 -0.56 8.70
C GLU A 54 7.53 -2.00 8.53
N GLN A 55 6.70 -2.99 8.82
CA GLN A 55 7.05 -4.39 8.63
C GLN A 55 7.46 -4.68 7.18
N VAL A 56 8.56 -5.43 7.06
CA VAL A 56 9.07 -5.89 5.77
C VAL A 56 8.12 -6.89 5.13
N THR A 57 8.15 -6.94 3.79
CA THR A 57 7.34 -7.90 3.03
C THR A 57 7.76 -9.32 3.38
N LEU A 58 6.78 -10.19 3.63
CA LEU A 58 6.99 -11.63 3.74
C LEU A 58 7.26 -12.20 2.35
N PHE A 59 8.31 -13.00 2.23
CA PHE A 59 8.68 -13.71 1.01
C PHE A 59 9.05 -15.16 1.36
N PRO A 60 8.47 -16.17 0.68
CA PRO A 60 7.38 -16.07 -0.30
C PRO A 60 6.02 -15.64 0.31
#